data_AF-A0A0F9AEB8-F1
#
_entry.id   AF-A0A0F9AEB8-F1
#
_cell.length_a   1.000
_cell.length_b   1.000
_cell.length_c   1.000
_cell.angle_alpha   90.00
_cell.angle_beta   90.00
_cell.angle_gamma   90.00
#
_symmetry.space_group_name_H-M   'P 1'
#
loop_
_entity.id
_entity.type
_entity.pdbx_description
1 polymer ?
#
loop_
_entity_poly.entity_id
_entity_poly.type
_entity_poly.pdbx_seq_one_letter_code
_entity_poly.pdbx_strand_id
1 'polypeptide(L)' 'MFNATYKGKHGTTVEHDDPKRQAYKYMALAQGQGRHTSTTWHADGCITVSVDGLEALTFEPYDRSKHVLPTLT' A
#
# COMPACT_ATOMS: atom_id res chain seq x y z
N MET A 1 4.01 -10.45 8.55
CA MET A 1 3.39 -9.12 8.73
C MET A 1 3.91 -8.25 7.63
N PHE A 2 3.04 -7.60 6.88
CA PHE A 2 3.37 -6.61 5.85
C PHE A 2 2.68 -5.29 6.25
N ASN A 3 3.22 -4.15 5.85
CA ASN A 3 2.74 -2.84 6.30
C ASN A 3 2.54 -1.99 5.07
N ALA A 4 1.28 -1.78 4.69
CA ALA A 4 0.96 -0.89 3.59
C ALA A 4 1.04 0.56 4.07
N THR A 5 2.04 1.31 3.60
CA THR A 5 2.11 2.74 3.87
C THR A 5 1.31 3.52 2.82
N TYR A 6 0.13 3.97 3.19
CA TYR A 6 -0.63 4.92 2.39
C TYR A 6 0.03 6.31 2.44
N LYS A 7 0.45 6.84 1.27
CA LYS A 7 0.81 8.26 1.10
C LYS A 7 -0.33 9.01 0.40
N GLY A 8 -1.43 9.24 1.10
CA GLY A 8 -2.31 10.38 0.80
C GLY A 8 -2.23 11.41 1.92
N LYS A 9 -2.86 12.57 1.72
CA LYS A 9 -2.66 13.82 2.49
C LYS A 9 -2.43 13.75 4.03
N HIS A 10 -2.86 12.68 4.73
CA HIS A 10 -2.81 12.55 6.18
C HIS A 10 -1.89 11.41 6.72
N GLY A 11 -1.11 10.72 5.88
CA GLY A 11 -0.08 9.78 6.36
C GLY A 11 -0.58 8.59 7.19
N THR A 12 -1.81 8.11 6.93
CA THR A 12 -2.41 7.02 7.69
C THR A 12 -1.80 5.67 7.33
N THR A 13 -0.97 5.09 8.20
CA THR A 13 -0.45 3.72 8.04
C THR A 13 -1.49 2.70 8.50
N VAL A 14 -1.78 1.67 7.70
CA VAL A 14 -2.63 0.54 8.09
C VAL A 14 -1.83 -0.76 7.91
N GLU A 15 -1.68 -1.52 9.00
CA GLU A 15 -0.99 -2.82 8.98
C GLU A 15 -1.87 -3.88 8.32
N HIS A 16 -1.32 -4.65 7.38
CA HIS A 16 -2.06 -5.67 6.63
C HIS A 16 -1.20 -6.90 6.33
N ASP A 17 -1.73 -8.10 6.54
CA ASP A 17 -0.97 -9.35 6.40
C ASP A 17 -0.35 -9.63 5.03
N ASP A 18 -0.69 -8.88 3.97
CA ASP A 18 -0.12 -9.02 2.63
C ASP A 18 -0.40 -7.76 1.76
N PRO A 19 0.63 -7.09 1.19
CA PRO A 19 0.48 -5.84 0.45
C PRO A 19 -0.19 -6.08 -0.91
N LYS A 20 0.00 -7.26 -1.50
CA LYS A 20 -0.62 -7.69 -2.76
C LYS A 20 -2.11 -7.94 -2.58
N ARG A 21 -2.52 -8.61 -1.50
CA ARG A 21 -3.93 -8.79 -1.15
C ARG A 21 -4.62 -7.46 -0.94
N GLN A 22 -3.95 -6.49 -0.30
CA GLN A 22 -4.54 -5.18 -0.09
C GLN A 22 -4.65 -4.38 -1.39
N ALA A 23 -3.62 -4.40 -2.24
CA ALA A 23 -3.67 -3.79 -3.58
C ALA A 23 -4.86 -4.33 -4.39
N TYR A 24 -5.06 -5.66 -4.42
CA TYR A 24 -6.20 -6.26 -5.12
C TYR A 24 -7.56 -5.86 -4.54
N LYS A 25 -7.70 -5.79 -3.22
CA LYS A 25 -8.95 -5.32 -2.58
C LYS A 25 -9.27 -3.89 -3.00
N TYR A 26 -8.27 -3.00 -2.99
CA TYR A 26 -8.45 -1.62 -3.40
C TYR A 26 -8.86 -1.51 -4.88
N MET A 27 -8.20 -2.27 -5.76
CA MET A 27 -8.57 -2.34 -7.18
C MET A 27 -10.01 -2.84 -7.37
N ALA A 28 -10.39 -3.93 -6.71
CA ALA A 28 -11.74 -4.50 -6.81
C ALA A 28 -12.82 -3.51 -6.37
N LEU A 29 -12.58 -2.77 -5.28
CA LEU A 29 -13.49 -1.71 -4.81
C LEU A 29 -13.59 -0.54 -5.80
N ALA A 30 -12.48 -0.13 -6.40
CA ALA A 30 -12.46 0.95 -7.38
C ALA A 30 -13.18 0.54 -8.68
N GLN A 31 -12.90 -0.67 -9.20
CA GLN A 31 -13.56 -1.22 -10.39
C GLN A 31 -15.06 -1.45 -10.15
N GLY A 32 -15.46 -1.88 -8.96
CA GLY A 32 -16.86 -2.01 -8.57
C GLY A 32 -17.63 -0.67 -8.56
N GLN A 33 -16.92 0.46 -8.49
CA GLN A 33 -17.47 1.81 -8.64
C GLN A 33 -17.38 2.33 -10.09
N GLY A 34 -16.99 1.48 -11.04
CA GLY A 34 -16.83 1.86 -12.45
C GLY A 34 -15.55 2.63 -12.76
N ARG A 35 -14.58 2.67 -11.84
CA ARG A 35 -13.31 3.37 -12.08
C ARG A 35 -12.30 2.47 -12.78
N HIS A 36 -11.50 3.08 -13.63
CA HIS A 36 -10.36 2.43 -14.26
C HIS A 36 -9.19 2.38 -13.28
N THR A 37 -8.47 1.24 -13.27
CA THR A 37 -7.34 1.02 -12.38
C THR A 37 -6.12 0.55 -13.15
N SER A 38 -4.94 1.03 -12.78
CA SER A 38 -3.65 0.54 -13.26
C SER A 38 -2.75 0.16 -12.08
N THR A 39 -1.80 -0.74 -12.30
CA THR A 39 -0.93 -1.25 -11.23
C THR A 39 0.51 -1.39 -11.71
N THR A 40 1.43 -0.87 -10.89
CA THR A 40 2.87 -1.00 -11.07
C THR A 40 3.43 -1.88 -9.95
N TRP A 41 4.12 -2.95 -10.34
CA TRP A 41 4.85 -3.84 -9.44
C TRP A 41 6.32 -3.44 -9.46
N HIS A 42 6.84 -2.97 -8.32
CA HIS A 42 8.21 -2.50 -8.22
C HIS A 42 9.17 -3.64 -7.83
N ALA A 43 10.45 -3.48 -8.17
CA ALA A 43 11.47 -4.49 -7.92
C ALA A 43 11.77 -4.71 -6.43
N ASP A 44 11.47 -3.71 -5.59
CA ASP A 44 11.60 -3.75 -4.13
C ASP A 44 10.42 -4.42 -3.41
N GLY A 45 9.44 -4.92 -4.18
CA GLY A 45 8.22 -5.53 -3.66
C GLY A 45 7.11 -4.55 -3.31
N CYS A 46 7.31 -3.25 -3.53
CA CYS A 46 6.25 -2.24 -3.43
C CYS A 46 5.27 -2.38 -4.60
N ILE A 47 4.03 -1.97 -4.37
CA ILE A 47 2.95 -2.05 -5.36
C ILE A 47 2.26 -0.68 -5.40
N THR A 48 2.24 -0.04 -6.57
CA THR A 48 1.50 1.22 -6.74
C THR A 48 0.22 0.95 -7.54
N VAL A 49 -0.93 1.32 -6.99
CA VAL A 49 -2.24 1.27 -7.66
C VAL A 49 -2.69 2.68 -7.98
N SER A 50 -2.93 2.95 -9.26
CA SER A 50 -3.53 4.19 -9.75
C SER A 50 -5.00 3.94 -10.06
N VAL A 51 -5.87 4.87 -9.67
CA VAL A 51 -7.30 4.82 -9.94
C VAL A 51 -7.71 6.15 -10.56
N ASP A 52 -8.48 6.12 -11.64
CA ASP A 52 -8.92 7.35 -12.32
C ASP A 52 -9.67 8.28 -11.35
N GLY A 53 -9.26 9.55 -11.33
CA GLY A 53 -9.83 10.58 -10.45
C GLY A 53 -9.45 10.47 -8.97
N LEU A 54 -8.50 9.61 -8.58
CA LEU A 54 -7.98 9.48 -7.21
C LEU A 54 -6.45 9.57 -7.17
N GLU A 55 -5.91 9.89 -5.99
CA GLU A 55 -4.46 9.80 -5.76
C GLU A 55 -3.98 8.34 -5.83
N ALA A 56 -2.79 8.13 -6.39
CA ALA A 56 -2.18 6.81 -6.46
C ALA A 56 -1.80 6.30 -5.07
N LEU A 57 -2.04 5.01 -4.82
CA LEU A 57 -1.73 4.36 -3.56
C LEU A 57 -0.54 3.44 -3.71
N THR A 58 0.44 3.54 -2.81
CA THR A 58 1.54 2.60 -2.72
C THR A 58 1.34 1.67 -1.52
N PHE A 59 1.55 0.37 -1.73
CA PHE A 59 1.53 -0.68 -0.72
C PHE A 59 2.96 -1.22 -0.61
N GLU A 60 3.57 -1.06 0.55
CA GLU A 60 4.95 -1.46 0.80
C GLU A 60 4.98 -2.80 1.56
N PRO A 61 6.01 -3.65 1.37
CA PRO A 61 6.24 -4.76 2.26
C PRO A 61 6.76 -4.25 3.61
N TYR A 62 6.34 -4.87 4.72
CA TYR A 62 6.91 -4.54 6.03
C TYR A 62 8.34 -5.06 6.11
N ASP A 63 9.28 -4.15 6.30
CA ASP A 63 10.64 -4.50 6.66
C ASP A 63 10.79 -4.39 8.19
N ARG A 64 10.78 -5.55 8.87
CA ARG A 64 10.96 -5.63 10.33
C ARG A 64 12.32 -5.06 10.77
N SER A 65 13.33 -5.13 9.90
CA SER A 65 14.70 -4.62 10.12
C SER A 65 14.81 -3.10 10.13
N LYS A 66 13.87 -2.38 9.49
CA LYS A 66 13.76 -0.91 9.55
C LYS A 66 12.99 -0.41 10.78
N HIS A 67 12.32 -1.31 11.50
CA HIS A 67 11.66 -1.01 12.76
C HIS A 67 12.63 -1.23 13.93
N VAL A 68 13.69 -0.41 13.98
CA VAL A 68 14.49 -0.27 15.21
C VAL A 68 13.61 0.41 16.26
N LEU A 69 13.08 -0.39 17.19
CA LEU A 69 12.63 0.16 18.47
C LEU A 69 13.82 0.94 19.06
N PRO A 70 13.67 2.21 19.46
CA PRO A 70 14.75 2.88 20.18
C PRO A 70 15.06 2.03 21.41
N THR A 71 16.23 1.42 21.45
CA THR A 71 16.74 0.78 22.66
C THR A 71 16.85 1.90 23.68
N LEU A 72 15.99 1.89 24.70
CA LEU A 72 16.16 2.75 25.87
C LEU A 72 17.43 2.26 26.59
N THR A 73 18.56 2.92 26.30
CA THR A 73 19.77 2.88 27.14
C THR A 73 19.62 3.77 28.35
#